data_AF-A0A6D2G3N7-F1
#
_entry.id   AF-A0A6D2G3N7-F1
#
_cell.length_a   1.000
_cell.length_b   1.000
_cell.length_c   1.000
_cell.angle_alpha   90.00
_cell.angle_beta   90.00
_cell.angle_gamma   90.00
#
_symmetry.space_group_name_H-M   'P 1'
#
loop_
_entity.id
_entity.type
_entity.pdbx_description
1 polymer ?
#
loop_
_entity_poly.entity_id
_entity_poly.type
_entity_poly.pdbx_seq_one_letter_code
_entity_poly.pdbx_strand_id
1 'polypeptide(L)'
;MLLIDEMQNSLAQNPEGKHLIILHTKGSHFNYTQRYPRSYAQWKPECIGVDSGCTKAQMINSYDNSVTYVDHFITSVFDQLRDKKAIVFYAADHGESINEREHLHGTPRNMAPPEQFRVPMLVWMSDKYLASPQHAQMFAHLKQQAEIKVPRRHVELYDTIMGCLGYTSPNGGINQNNNWCHIPDAQKVAAK
;
A
#
# COMPACT_ATOMS: atom_id res chain seq x y z
N MET A 1 0.34 -17.62 -8.38
CA MET A 1 0.88 -16.90 -7.20
C MET A 1 -0.24 -16.90 -6.17
N LEU A 2 -0.17 -17.69 -5.10
CA LEU A 2 -1.35 -18.13 -4.32
C LEU A 2 -2.45 -17.07 -4.13
N LEU A 3 -2.13 -15.91 -3.57
CA LEU A 3 -3.13 -14.85 -3.32
C LEU A 3 -3.77 -14.27 -4.59
N ILE A 4 -3.02 -14.18 -5.70
CA ILE A 4 -3.56 -13.75 -7.00
C ILE A 4 -4.49 -14.82 -7.56
N ASP A 5 -4.12 -16.09 -7.42
CA ASP A 5 -4.94 -17.22 -7.88
C ASP A 5 -6.27 -17.26 -7.08
N GLU A 6 -6.22 -17.05 -5.77
CA GLU A 6 -7.42 -16.95 -4.91
C GLU A 6 -8.27 -15.70 -5.23
N MET A 7 -7.64 -14.56 -5.51
CA MET A 7 -8.35 -13.36 -5.96
C MET A 7 -9.09 -13.61 -7.28
N GLN A 8 -8.43 -14.25 -8.24
CA GLN A 8 -9.03 -14.59 -9.53
C GLN A 8 -10.24 -15.52 -9.35
N ASN A 9 -10.10 -16.55 -8.51
CA ASN A 9 -11.20 -17.46 -8.18
C ASN A 9 -12.37 -16.73 -7.53
N SER A 10 -12.09 -15.86 -6.55
CA SER A 10 -13.10 -15.06 -5.85
C SER A 10 -13.87 -14.15 -6.80
N LEU A 11 -13.18 -13.48 -7.73
CA LEU A 11 -13.79 -12.63 -8.76
C LEU A 11 -14.64 -13.43 -9.76
N ALA A 12 -14.21 -14.63 -10.14
CA ALA A 12 -14.94 -15.48 -11.07
C ALA A 12 -16.23 -16.04 -10.46
N GLN A 13 -16.21 -16.39 -9.17
CA GLN A 13 -17.37 -16.94 -8.46
C GLN A 13 -18.39 -15.85 -8.07
N ASN A 14 -17.96 -14.59 -7.96
CA ASN A 14 -18.79 -13.47 -7.55
C ASN A 14 -18.74 -12.35 -8.61
N PRO A 15 -19.31 -12.58 -9.81
CA PRO A 15 -19.22 -11.63 -10.93
C PRO A 15 -20.04 -10.35 -10.72
N GLU A 16 -21.02 -10.37 -9.82
CA GLU A 16 -21.97 -9.29 -9.59
C GLU A 16 -21.86 -8.73 -8.17
N GLY A 17 -22.24 -7.45 -8.01
CA GLY A 17 -22.33 -6.79 -6.71
C GLY A 17 -21.05 -6.10 -6.23
N LYS A 18 -21.07 -5.67 -4.96
CA LYS A 18 -19.92 -5.01 -4.31
C LYS A 18 -19.05 -6.07 -3.66
N HIS A 19 -17.75 -6.03 -3.92
CA HIS A 19 -16.79 -7.00 -3.42
C HIS A 19 -15.65 -6.30 -2.68
N LEU A 20 -15.36 -6.72 -1.45
CA LEU A 20 -14.17 -6.34 -0.70
C LEU A 20 -13.21 -7.53 -0.66
N ILE A 21 -12.00 -7.34 -1.18
CA ILE A 21 -10.93 -8.35 -1.15
C ILE A 21 -9.78 -7.78 -0.31
N ILE A 22 -9.34 -8.53 0.70
CA ILE A 22 -8.20 -8.16 1.55
C ILE A 22 -7.09 -9.18 1.30
N LEU A 23 -5.97 -8.73 0.75
CA LEU A 23 -4.80 -9.55 0.49
C LEU A 23 -3.71 -9.21 1.51
N HIS A 24 -3.58 -10.04 2.55
CA HIS A 24 -2.53 -9.88 3.55
C HIS A 24 -1.27 -10.63 3.10
N THR A 25 -0.22 -9.88 2.77
CA THR A 25 1.00 -10.45 2.16
C THR A 25 2.11 -10.66 3.19
N LYS A 26 3.08 -11.52 2.86
CA LYS A 26 4.37 -11.57 3.59
C LYS A 26 5.28 -10.37 3.27
N GLY A 27 4.99 -9.61 2.22
CA GLY A 27 5.76 -8.46 1.77
C GLY A 27 7.28 -8.68 1.82
N SER A 28 7.95 -7.73 2.46
CA SER A 28 9.39 -7.73 2.68
C SER A 28 9.78 -8.26 4.06
N HIS A 29 9.03 -9.19 4.66
CA HIS A 29 9.38 -9.76 5.97
C HIS A 29 10.77 -10.44 5.94
N PHE A 30 11.51 -10.32 7.05
CA PHE A 30 12.88 -10.85 7.23
C PHE A 30 13.07 -12.29 6.72
N ASN A 31 14.33 -12.58 6.36
CA ASN A 31 14.75 -13.62 5.43
C ASN A 31 14.31 -13.29 4.00
N TYR A 32 14.72 -12.10 3.52
CA TYR A 32 14.22 -11.47 2.30
C TYR A 32 14.37 -12.35 1.06
N THR A 33 15.41 -13.17 0.96
CA THR A 33 15.65 -14.07 -0.20
C THR A 33 14.56 -15.12 -0.40
N GLN A 34 13.75 -15.38 0.63
CA GLN A 34 12.57 -16.24 0.54
C GLN A 34 11.27 -15.46 0.19
N ARG A 35 11.36 -14.16 -0.12
CA ARG A 35 10.21 -13.33 -0.52
C ARG A 35 10.05 -13.22 -2.03
N TYR A 36 11.01 -13.70 -2.81
CA TYR A 36 11.00 -13.61 -4.26
C TYR A 36 11.63 -14.86 -4.91
N PRO A 37 11.20 -15.23 -6.12
CA PRO A 37 11.85 -16.28 -6.89
C PRO A 37 13.19 -15.80 -7.45
N ARG A 38 14.07 -16.73 -7.84
CA ARG A 38 15.42 -16.40 -8.32
C ARG A 38 15.45 -15.47 -9.55
N SER A 39 14.37 -15.44 -10.36
CA SER A 39 14.22 -14.51 -11.49
C SER A 39 14.11 -13.04 -11.07
N TYR A 40 13.80 -12.77 -9.80
CA TYR A 40 13.74 -11.44 -9.19
C TYR A 40 14.98 -11.11 -8.35
N ALA A 41 16.01 -11.97 -8.35
CA ALA A 41 17.29 -11.70 -7.71
C ALA A 41 18.16 -10.77 -8.61
N GLN A 42 17.77 -9.50 -8.71
CA GLN A 42 18.41 -8.47 -9.54
C GLN A 42 19.63 -7.86 -8.84
N TRP A 43 19.48 -7.41 -7.59
CA TRP A 43 20.57 -6.84 -6.79
C TRP A 43 21.39 -7.95 -6.13
N LYS A 44 22.72 -7.86 -6.28
CA LYS A 44 23.69 -8.89 -5.86
C LYS A 44 24.97 -8.25 -5.32
N PRO A 45 25.73 -8.95 -4.45
CA PRO A 45 25.41 -10.23 -3.83
C PRO A 45 24.25 -10.12 -2.83
N GLU A 46 23.49 -11.19 -2.67
CA GLU A 46 22.40 -11.30 -1.68
C GLU A 46 22.93 -11.79 -0.33
N CYS A 47 22.15 -11.52 0.72
CA CYS A 47 22.26 -12.19 2.01
C CYS A 47 21.48 -13.50 2.00
N ILE A 48 22.17 -14.63 1.85
CA ILE A 48 21.57 -15.97 1.76
C ILE A 48 21.80 -16.69 3.10
N GLY A 49 20.71 -16.94 3.83
CA GLY A 49 20.73 -17.62 5.13
C GLY A 49 20.23 -16.74 6.27
N VAL A 50 19.70 -17.36 7.33
CA VAL A 50 19.23 -16.68 8.54
C VAL A 50 20.39 -16.39 9.51
N ASP A 51 21.40 -17.26 9.52
CA ASP A 51 22.54 -17.23 10.44
C ASP A 51 23.84 -16.72 9.78
N SER A 52 23.76 -16.26 8.53
CA SER A 52 24.91 -15.72 7.81
C SER A 52 25.22 -14.32 8.31
N GLY A 53 26.47 -14.08 8.73
CA GLY A 53 27.01 -12.75 9.03
C GLY A 53 27.10 -11.87 7.78
N CYS A 54 25.96 -11.59 7.17
CA CYS A 54 25.84 -10.80 5.97
C CYS A 54 26.29 -9.37 6.21
N THR A 55 26.88 -8.78 5.18
CA THR A 55 27.11 -7.34 5.17
C THR A 55 25.78 -6.59 5.04
N LYS A 56 25.74 -5.36 5.53
CA LYS A 56 24.60 -4.44 5.33
C LYS A 56 24.20 -4.32 3.86
N ALA A 57 25.18 -4.22 2.95
CA ALA A 57 24.92 -4.14 1.51
C ALA A 57 24.22 -5.39 0.97
N GLN A 58 24.61 -6.60 1.42
CA GLN A 58 23.93 -7.84 1.03
C GLN A 58 22.49 -7.91 1.54
N MET A 59 22.24 -7.43 2.77
CA MET A 59 20.88 -7.36 3.32
C MET A 59 20.02 -6.37 2.54
N ILE A 60 20.54 -5.19 2.21
CA ILE A 60 19.85 -4.19 1.38
C ILE A 60 19.54 -4.77 0.00
N ASN A 61 20.51 -5.38 -0.67
CA ASN A 61 20.27 -6.03 -1.97
C ASN A 61 19.15 -7.07 -1.90
N SER A 62 19.15 -7.90 -0.85
CA SER A 62 18.08 -8.88 -0.65
C SER A 62 16.73 -8.22 -0.35
N TYR A 63 16.70 -7.15 0.44
CA TYR A 63 15.48 -6.39 0.73
C TYR A 63 14.91 -5.73 -0.53
N ASP A 64 15.75 -5.07 -1.34
CA ASP A 64 15.35 -4.42 -2.58
C ASP A 64 14.76 -5.43 -3.58
N ASN A 65 15.34 -6.63 -3.69
CA ASN A 65 14.76 -7.72 -4.49
C ASN A 65 13.34 -8.10 -4.02
N SER A 66 13.09 -8.07 -2.70
CA SER A 66 11.76 -8.34 -2.17
C SER A 66 10.77 -7.22 -2.46
N VAL A 67 11.22 -5.97 -2.45
CA VAL A 67 10.41 -4.80 -2.83
C VAL A 67 9.99 -4.89 -4.30
N THR A 68 10.89 -5.31 -5.20
CA THR A 68 10.54 -5.53 -6.62
C THR A 68 9.51 -6.63 -6.81
N TYR A 69 9.55 -7.66 -5.99
CA TYR A 69 8.51 -8.69 -6.06
C TYR A 69 7.17 -8.19 -5.47
N VAL A 70 7.19 -7.30 -4.48
CA VAL A 70 5.98 -6.58 -4.02
C VAL A 70 5.41 -5.70 -5.13
N ASP A 71 6.25 -4.97 -5.86
CA ASP A 71 5.82 -4.18 -7.03
C ASP A 71 5.15 -5.06 -8.10
N HIS A 72 5.75 -6.20 -8.42
CA HIS A 72 5.14 -7.19 -9.32
C HIS A 72 3.81 -7.74 -8.79
N PHE A 73 3.73 -8.06 -7.50
CA PHE A 73 2.49 -8.51 -6.86
C PHE A 73 1.38 -7.46 -7.01
N ILE A 74 1.67 -6.20 -6.67
CA ILE A 74 0.71 -5.08 -6.75
C ILE A 74 0.25 -4.89 -8.20
N THR A 75 1.18 -4.92 -9.16
CA THR A 75 0.85 -4.83 -10.59
C THR A 75 -0.05 -5.97 -11.04
N SER A 76 0.22 -7.20 -10.57
CA SER A 76 -0.61 -8.37 -10.85
C SER A 76 -2.04 -8.21 -10.30
N VAL A 77 -2.21 -7.58 -9.13
CA VAL A 77 -3.54 -7.21 -8.60
C VAL A 77 -4.25 -6.22 -9.52
N PHE A 78 -3.55 -5.18 -9.98
CA PHE A 78 -4.13 -4.20 -10.91
C PHE A 78 -4.59 -4.85 -12.21
N ASP A 79 -3.80 -5.77 -12.75
CA ASP A 79 -4.10 -6.46 -14.01
C ASP A 79 -5.39 -7.30 -13.91
N GLN A 80 -5.73 -7.85 -12.74
CA GLN A 80 -7.01 -8.53 -12.50
C GLN A 80 -8.23 -7.59 -12.48
N LEU A 81 -8.00 -6.28 -12.35
CA LEU A 81 -9.04 -5.28 -12.05
C LEU A 81 -9.19 -4.20 -13.12
N ARG A 82 -8.33 -4.14 -14.14
CA ARG A 82 -8.35 -3.07 -15.16
C ARG A 82 -9.69 -2.92 -15.87
N ASP A 83 -10.37 -4.03 -16.14
CA ASP A 83 -11.67 -4.08 -16.79
C ASP A 83 -12.85 -3.99 -15.81
N LYS A 84 -12.60 -3.76 -14.52
CA LYS A 84 -13.64 -3.68 -13.48
C LYS A 84 -13.75 -2.26 -12.93
N LYS A 85 -14.88 -1.95 -12.27
CA LYS A 85 -15.05 -0.69 -11.53
C LYS A 85 -14.37 -0.83 -10.15
N ALA A 86 -13.05 -0.68 -10.12
CA ALA A 86 -12.22 -0.98 -8.95
C ALA A 86 -11.39 0.22 -8.45
N ILE A 87 -11.19 0.24 -7.14
CA ILE A 87 -10.22 1.04 -6.39
C ILE A 87 -9.39 0.08 -5.53
N VAL A 88 -8.07 0.29 -5.48
CA VAL A 88 -7.13 -0.52 -4.71
C VAL A 88 -6.33 0.38 -3.80
N PHE A 89 -6.22 -0.03 -2.53
CA PHE A 89 -5.35 0.59 -1.54
C PHE A 89 -4.25 -0.40 -1.18
N TYR A 90 -3.02 0.09 -1.08
CA TYR A 90 -1.90 -0.65 -0.52
C TYR A 90 -1.27 0.18 0.59
N ALA A 91 -0.93 -0.48 1.69
CA ALA A 91 -0.12 0.08 2.78
C ALA A 91 0.71 -1.05 3.38
N ALA A 92 2.01 -0.82 3.58
CA ALA A 92 2.79 -1.69 4.46
C ALA A 92 2.42 -1.39 5.93
N ASP A 93 2.37 -2.41 6.78
CA ASP A 93 1.99 -2.31 8.18
C ASP A 93 3.03 -1.58 9.04
N HIS A 94 4.32 -1.78 8.73
CA HIS A 94 5.45 -1.05 9.27
C HIS A 94 6.64 -1.09 8.30
N GLY A 95 7.71 -0.38 8.63
CA GLY A 95 8.98 -0.43 7.89
C GLY A 95 9.99 -1.35 8.55
N GLU A 96 11.26 -1.24 8.19
CA GLU A 96 12.29 -2.22 8.56
C GLU A 96 13.62 -1.52 8.85
N SER A 97 14.30 -1.91 9.93
CA SER A 97 15.67 -1.48 10.20
C SER A 97 16.65 -2.41 9.50
N ILE A 98 17.52 -1.83 8.68
CA ILE A 98 18.70 -2.49 8.11
C ILE A 98 19.89 -1.56 8.30
N ASN A 99 20.51 -1.62 9.46
CA ASN A 99 21.69 -0.81 9.78
C ASN A 99 22.82 -1.65 10.38
N GLU A 100 23.90 -1.01 10.80
CA GLU A 100 25.12 -1.65 11.30
C GLU A 100 24.94 -2.34 12.67
N ARG A 101 23.86 -2.03 13.39
CA ARG A 101 23.62 -2.46 14.79
C ARG A 101 22.28 -3.16 14.98
N GLU A 102 21.28 -2.79 14.20
CA GLU A 102 19.91 -3.23 14.31
C GLU A 102 19.45 -3.76 12.95
N HIS A 103 18.81 -4.92 13.03
CA HIS A 103 18.07 -5.54 11.95
C HIS A 103 16.64 -5.75 12.44
N LEU A 104 15.70 -5.95 11.52
CA LEU A 104 14.29 -6.23 11.82
C LEU A 104 13.49 -4.99 12.23
N HIS A 105 12.36 -5.24 12.88
CA HIS A 105 11.41 -4.27 13.38
C HIS A 105 10.92 -4.74 14.76
N GLY A 106 10.05 -3.94 15.39
CA GLY A 106 9.52 -4.23 16.72
C GLY A 106 10.29 -3.54 17.85
N THR A 107 11.11 -2.54 17.52
CA THR A 107 11.72 -1.67 18.52
C THR A 107 10.60 -0.93 19.28
N PRO A 108 10.69 -0.77 20.61
CA PRO A 108 9.70 -0.03 21.38
C PRO A 108 9.43 1.36 20.77
N ARG A 109 8.16 1.75 20.67
CA ARG A 109 7.70 2.89 19.86
C ARG A 109 8.43 4.22 20.17
N ASN A 110 8.78 4.45 21.44
CA ASN A 110 9.48 5.65 21.90
C ASN A 110 10.99 5.67 21.54
N MET A 111 11.53 4.55 21.07
CA MET A 111 12.93 4.35 20.70
C MET A 111 13.11 3.95 19.24
N ALA A 112 12.05 3.47 18.60
CA ALA A 112 12.09 2.97 17.24
C ALA A 112 12.54 4.05 16.25
N PRO A 113 13.44 3.70 15.32
CA PRO A 113 13.96 4.66 14.39
C PRO A 113 12.93 4.94 13.27
N PRO A 114 13.00 6.09 12.57
CA PRO A 114 11.99 6.51 11.61
C PRO A 114 11.70 5.51 10.49
N GLU A 115 12.70 4.71 10.08
CA GLU A 115 12.54 3.69 9.05
C GLU A 115 11.56 2.58 9.42
N GLN A 116 11.31 2.31 10.71
CA GLN A 116 10.27 1.35 11.13
C GLN A 116 8.85 1.93 11.00
N PHE A 117 8.72 3.24 10.78
CA PHE A 117 7.41 3.92 10.69
C PHE A 117 7.10 4.50 9.30
N ARG A 118 8.12 4.77 8.49
CA ARG A 118 7.96 5.35 7.16
C ARG A 118 7.65 4.25 6.15
N VAL A 119 6.37 4.11 5.82
CA VAL A 119 5.86 3.06 4.94
C VAL A 119 5.30 3.62 3.63
N PRO A 120 5.37 2.86 2.53
CA PRO A 120 4.65 3.20 1.31
C PRO A 120 3.14 3.05 1.49
N MET A 121 2.39 4.01 0.94
CA MET A 121 0.94 3.91 0.75
C MET A 121 0.61 4.27 -0.69
N LEU A 122 -0.31 3.53 -1.31
CA LEU A 122 -0.70 3.72 -2.70
C LEU A 122 -2.21 3.65 -2.83
N VAL A 123 -2.74 4.45 -3.76
CA VAL A 123 -4.12 4.36 -4.23
C VAL A 123 -4.11 4.23 -5.74
N TRP A 124 -4.76 3.20 -6.25
CA TRP A 124 -4.97 2.99 -7.67
C TRP A 124 -6.47 2.93 -7.97
N MET A 125 -6.89 3.49 -9.09
CA MET A 125 -8.27 3.46 -9.56
C MET A 125 -8.29 3.05 -11.03
N SER A 126 -9.13 2.08 -11.37
CA SER A 126 -9.37 1.63 -12.75
C SER A 126 -10.04 2.71 -13.60
N ASP A 127 -9.88 2.65 -14.92
CA ASP A 127 -10.53 3.57 -15.85
C ASP A 127 -12.06 3.54 -15.73
N LYS A 128 -12.67 2.35 -15.53
CA LYS A 128 -14.11 2.23 -15.29
C LYS A 128 -14.55 2.85 -13.97
N TYR A 129 -13.69 2.85 -12.94
CA TYR A 129 -13.96 3.57 -11.70
C TYR A 129 -13.93 5.09 -11.92
N LEU A 130 -12.95 5.56 -12.70
CA LEU A 130 -12.75 6.97 -13.03
C LEU A 130 -13.74 7.53 -14.07
N ALA A 131 -14.54 6.69 -14.74
CA ALA A 131 -15.59 7.13 -15.65
C ALA A 131 -16.68 8.00 -14.97
N SER A 132 -16.79 7.93 -13.64
CA SER A 132 -17.60 8.87 -12.85
C SER A 132 -16.87 10.22 -12.72
N PRO A 133 -17.49 11.36 -13.11
CA PRO A 133 -16.88 12.69 -12.93
C PRO A 133 -16.47 12.97 -11.49
N GLN A 134 -17.26 12.51 -10.52
CA GLN A 134 -16.95 12.65 -9.10
C GLN A 134 -15.68 11.88 -8.71
N HIS A 135 -15.54 10.64 -9.16
CA HIS A 135 -14.34 9.84 -8.87
C HIS A 135 -13.10 10.40 -9.58
N ALA A 136 -13.24 10.92 -10.81
CA ALA A 136 -12.17 11.59 -11.52
C ALA A 136 -11.66 12.83 -10.75
N GLN A 137 -12.57 13.63 -10.20
CA GLN A 137 -12.21 14.76 -9.34
C GLN A 137 -11.52 14.32 -8.05
N MET A 138 -12.02 13.26 -7.39
CA MET A 138 -11.38 12.68 -6.20
C MET A 138 -9.96 12.21 -6.50
N PHE A 139 -9.76 11.52 -7.63
CA PHE A 139 -8.44 11.03 -8.03
C PHE A 139 -7.47 12.16 -8.36
N ALA A 140 -7.94 13.22 -9.03
CA ALA A 140 -7.14 14.42 -9.27
C ALA A 140 -6.72 15.09 -7.95
N HIS A 141 -7.62 15.17 -6.98
CA HIS A 141 -7.30 15.68 -5.64
C HIS A 141 -6.27 14.80 -4.93
N LEU A 142 -6.42 13.47 -4.95
CA LEU A 142 -5.44 12.54 -4.37
C LEU A 142 -4.04 12.71 -4.99
N LYS A 143 -3.96 12.87 -6.32
CA LYS A 143 -2.69 13.15 -7.01
C LYS A 143 -2.05 14.44 -6.51
N GLN A 144 -2.82 15.51 -6.40
CA GLN A 144 -2.33 16.77 -5.83
C GLN A 144 -1.83 16.58 -4.38
N GLN A 145 -2.58 15.86 -3.54
CA GLN A 145 -2.16 15.60 -2.16
C GLN A 145 -0.86 14.79 -2.08
N ALA A 146 -0.67 13.82 -2.98
CA ALA A 146 0.57 13.04 -3.06
C ALA A 146 1.78 13.91 -3.46
N GLU A 147 1.59 14.88 -4.36
CA GLU A 147 2.65 15.81 -4.78
C GLU A 147 3.12 16.76 -3.68
N ILE A 148 2.24 17.11 -2.73
CA ILE A 148 2.58 17.96 -1.57
C ILE A 148 3.52 17.21 -0.59
N LYS A 149 3.56 15.86 -0.65
CA LYS A 149 4.43 15.01 0.18
C LYS A 149 4.23 15.19 1.70
N VAL A 150 3.02 15.55 2.12
CA VAL A 150 2.65 15.54 3.54
C VAL A 150 2.53 14.09 4.00
N PRO A 151 3.23 13.69 5.09
CA PRO A 151 3.11 12.34 5.63
C PRO A 151 1.66 12.00 6.00
N ARG A 152 1.20 10.85 5.54
CA ARG A 152 -0.08 10.25 5.92
C ARG A 152 0.11 9.13 6.93
N ARG A 153 -0.94 8.79 7.67
CA ARG A 153 -0.86 7.85 8.80
C ARG A 153 -1.93 6.77 8.70
N HIS A 154 -1.66 5.58 9.24
CA HIS A 154 -2.64 4.48 9.25
C HIS A 154 -3.97 4.81 9.92
N VAL A 155 -3.99 5.73 10.89
CA VAL A 155 -5.24 6.20 11.51
C VAL A 155 -6.21 6.84 10.50
N GLU A 156 -5.71 7.27 9.35
CA GLU A 156 -6.50 7.91 8.28
C GLU A 156 -7.05 6.90 7.27
N LEU A 157 -6.55 5.65 7.25
CA LEU A 157 -6.92 4.67 6.23
C LEU A 157 -8.39 4.27 6.30
N TYR A 158 -8.94 4.06 7.50
CA TYR A 158 -10.34 3.69 7.65
C TYR A 158 -11.28 4.76 7.07
N ASP A 159 -11.09 6.00 7.50
CA ASP A 159 -11.90 7.14 7.05
C ASP A 159 -11.75 7.38 5.54
N THR A 160 -10.53 7.23 5.03
CA THR A 160 -10.24 7.35 3.60
C THR A 160 -10.92 6.27 2.78
N ILE A 161 -10.78 4.99 3.15
CA ILE A 161 -11.40 3.89 2.41
C ILE A 161 -12.91 4.07 2.37
N MET A 162 -13.55 4.35 3.52
CA MET A 162 -14.99 4.55 3.59
C MET A 162 -15.44 5.78 2.79
N GLY A 163 -14.70 6.88 2.91
CA GLY A 163 -14.99 8.13 2.20
C GLY A 163 -14.83 8.02 0.68
N CYS A 164 -13.76 7.40 0.20
CA CYS A 164 -13.54 7.15 -1.24
C CYS A 164 -14.62 6.23 -1.83
N LEU A 165 -15.17 5.31 -1.04
CA LEU A 165 -16.29 4.45 -1.44
C LEU A 165 -17.66 5.15 -1.40
N GLY A 166 -17.71 6.43 -0.96
CA GLY A 166 -18.92 7.24 -0.90
C GLY A 166 -19.78 7.01 0.34
N TYR A 167 -19.27 6.31 1.36
CA TYR A 167 -19.98 6.17 2.62
C TYR A 167 -19.89 7.45 3.45
N THR A 168 -20.99 7.79 4.12
CA THR A 168 -21.06 8.90 5.07
C THR A 168 -21.51 8.37 6.43
N SER A 169 -21.19 9.11 7.48
CA SER A 169 -21.57 8.78 8.85
C SER A 169 -22.18 10.02 9.51
N PRO A 170 -23.46 9.97 9.91
CA PRO A 170 -24.14 11.13 10.50
C PRO A 170 -23.69 11.42 11.94
N ASN A 171 -23.00 10.48 12.59
CA ASN A 171 -22.57 10.56 13.99
C ASN A 171 -21.05 10.62 14.17
N GLY A 172 -20.32 10.98 13.12
CA GLY A 172 -18.86 11.15 13.18
C GLY A 172 -18.05 9.85 13.19
N GLY A 173 -18.67 8.71 12.86
CA GLY A 173 -17.98 7.43 12.65
C GLY A 173 -17.07 7.41 11.42
N ILE A 174 -17.13 8.45 10.56
CA ILE A 174 -16.14 8.73 9.53
C ILE A 174 -15.67 10.18 9.74
N ASN A 175 -14.40 10.35 10.10
CA ASN A 175 -13.79 11.66 10.26
C ASN A 175 -13.36 12.22 8.90
N GLN A 176 -14.07 13.23 8.41
CA GLN A 176 -13.77 13.85 7.11
C GLN A 176 -12.38 14.51 7.03
N ASN A 177 -11.77 14.87 8.16
CA ASN A 177 -10.40 15.39 8.16
C ASN A 177 -9.34 14.33 7.84
N ASN A 178 -9.69 13.05 8.04
CA ASN A 178 -8.84 11.91 7.74
C ASN A 178 -9.10 11.35 6.33
N ASN A 179 -10.21 11.72 5.69
CA ASN A 179 -10.62 11.19 4.38
C ASN A 179 -9.84 11.87 3.26
N TRP A 180 -8.86 11.19 2.66
CA TRP A 180 -8.06 11.74 1.57
C TRP A 180 -8.85 11.99 0.27
N CYS A 181 -10.03 11.38 0.10
CA CYS A 181 -10.93 11.64 -1.04
C CYS A 181 -11.90 12.80 -0.77
N HIS A 182 -11.91 13.40 0.42
CA HIS A 182 -12.74 14.55 0.71
C HIS A 182 -12.22 15.79 -0.04
N ILE A 183 -13.03 16.30 -0.96
CA ILE A 183 -12.76 17.56 -1.64
C ILE A 183 -13.43 18.66 -0.81
N PRO A 184 -12.67 19.60 -0.21
CA PRO A 184 -13.27 20.71 0.53
C PRO A 184 -14.10 21.60 -0.39
N ASP A 185 -15.24 22.11 0.09
CA ASP A 185 -16.06 23.06 -0.65
C ASP A 185 -15.22 24.30 -1.05
N ALA A 186 -15.17 24.62 -2.35
CA ALA A 186 -14.40 25.74 -2.88
C ALA A 186 -14.75 27.10 -2.22
N GLN A 187 -15.97 27.25 -1.70
CA GLN A 187 -16.43 28.46 -1.01
C GLN A 187 -15.79 28.69 0.38
N LYS A 188 -15.22 27.66 1.03
CA LYS A 188 -14.60 27.81 2.36
C LYS A 188 -13.10 28.12 2.31
N VAL A 189 -12.44 27.89 1.17
CA VAL A 189 -11.00 28.16 1.01
C VAL A 189 -10.74 29.63 0.69
N ALA A 190 -11.69 30.33 0.05
CA ALA A 190 -11.61 31.77 -0.22
C ALA A 190 -11.90 32.67 1.00
N ALA A 191 -12.21 32.08 2.16
CA ALA A 191 -12.53 32.79 3.39
C ALA A 191 -11.43 32.68 4.48
N LYS A 192 -10.21 32.29 4.10
CA LYS A 192 -9.02 32.33 4.98
C LYS A 192 -7.88 33.08 4.33
#